data_AF-A0A285TVU3-F1
#
_entry.id   AF-A0A285TVU3-F1
#
_cell.length_a   1.000
_cell.length_b   1.000
_cell.length_c   1.000
_cell.angle_alpha   90.00
_cell.angle_beta   90.00
_cell.angle_gamma   90.00
#
_symmetry.space_group_name_H-M   'P 1'
#
loop_
_entity.id
_entity.type
_entity.pdbx_description
1 polymer ?
#
loop_
_entity_poly.entity_id
_entity_poly.type
_entity_poly.pdbx_seq_one_letter_code
_entity_poly.pdbx_strand_id
1 'polypeptide(L)'
;MYSSEDLERFYFQYQTEALPHGESLQSFCVKNKVPYNIFQKWYKDTRKKVVEVQVDGAPAIGHEEKSRASDQPQPVSPSRDDHPVRIWVGIRISNGLHLSQKNLSYQDLVRMVEKLEGLC
;
A
#
# COMPACT_ATOMS: atom_id res chain seq x y z
N MET A 1 26.20 -11.00 -10.10
CA MET A 1 25.19 -10.02 -10.57
C MET A 1 23.87 -10.52 -10.01
N TYR A 2 23.12 -9.72 -9.25
CA TYR A 2 21.88 -10.20 -8.60
C TYR A 2 20.86 -10.61 -9.66
N SER A 3 20.32 -11.82 -9.57
CA SER A 3 19.19 -12.26 -10.40
C SER A 3 17.87 -11.74 -9.83
N SER A 4 16.79 -11.83 -10.61
CA SER A 4 15.45 -11.48 -10.11
C SER A 4 15.01 -12.38 -8.96
N GLU A 5 15.40 -13.65 -8.99
CA GLU A 5 15.06 -14.63 -7.95
C GLU A 5 15.79 -14.33 -6.63
N ASP A 6 17.04 -13.86 -6.70
CA ASP A 6 17.80 -13.44 -5.52
C ASP A 6 17.14 -12.24 -4.83
N LEU A 7 16.65 -11.27 -5.62
CA LEU A 7 15.97 -10.07 -5.10
C LEU A 7 14.58 -10.39 -4.55
N GLU A 8 13.90 -11.39 -5.12
CA GLU A 8 12.63 -11.90 -4.61
C GLU A 8 12.80 -12.58 -3.24
N ARG A 9 13.76 -13.50 -3.13
CA ARG A 9 14.10 -14.14 -1.84
C ARG A 9 14.51 -13.11 -0.80
N PHE A 10 15.30 -12.12 -1.20
CA PHE A 10 15.69 -11.01 -0.32
C PHE A 10 14.49 -10.18 0.16
N TYR A 11 13.51 -9.93 -0.71
CA TYR A 11 12.29 -9.22 -0.33
C TYR A 11 11.40 -10.03 0.60
N PHE A 12 11.23 -11.33 0.36
CA PHE A 12 10.54 -12.22 1.29
C PHE A 12 11.22 -12.25 2.66
N GLN A 13 12.55 -12.31 2.67
CA GLN A 13 13.33 -12.27 3.90
C GLN A 13 13.14 -10.97 4.69
N TYR A 14 13.10 -9.84 3.98
CA TYR A 14 12.77 -8.55 4.57
C TYR A 14 11.37 -8.56 5.21
N GLN A 15 10.36 -9.11 4.52
CA GLN A 15 9.00 -9.18 5.05
C GLN A 15 8.87 -10.02 6.33
N THR A 16 9.63 -11.11 6.44
CA THR A 16 9.55 -12.03 7.58
C THR A 16 10.46 -11.65 8.74
N GLU A 17 11.64 -11.10 8.48
CA GLU A 17 12.65 -10.84 9.51
C GLU A 17 12.88 -9.37 9.85
N ALA A 18 12.69 -8.44 8.92
CA ALA A 18 13.01 -7.03 9.15
C ALA A 18 11.75 -6.19 9.42
N LEU A 19 10.68 -6.46 8.68
CA LEU A 19 9.38 -5.80 8.83
C LEU A 19 8.83 -5.84 10.26
N PRO A 20 8.79 -7.01 10.93
CA PRO A 20 8.21 -7.10 12.28
C PRO A 20 9.04 -6.38 13.34
N HIS A 21 10.32 -6.15 13.03
CA HIS A 21 11.26 -5.43 13.89
C HIS A 21 11.31 -3.93 13.56
N GLY A 22 10.48 -3.45 12.62
CA GLY A 22 10.46 -2.05 12.19
C GLY A 22 11.72 -1.60 11.46
N GLU A 23 12.53 -2.54 10.95
CA GLU A 23 13.72 -2.20 10.17
C GLU A 23 13.29 -1.76 8.77
N SER A 24 13.75 -0.58 8.34
CA SER A 24 13.43 -0.07 7.00
C SER A 24 14.14 -0.88 5.91
N LEU A 25 13.51 -1.00 4.75
CA LEU A 25 14.04 -1.72 3.59
C LEU A 25 15.44 -1.22 3.17
N GLN A 26 15.69 0.08 3.33
CA GLN A 26 16.99 0.69 3.04
C GLN A 26 18.06 0.26 4.05
N SER A 27 17.74 0.21 5.35
CA SER A 27 18.63 -0.33 6.38
C SER A 27 18.96 -1.80 6.11
N PHE A 28 17.93 -2.59 5.79
CA PHE A 28 18.08 -4.01 5.49
C PHE A 28 18.95 -4.27 4.25
N CYS A 29 18.82 -3.43 3.20
CA CYS A 29 19.72 -3.48 2.04
C CYS A 29 21.19 -3.22 2.43
N VAL A 30 21.46 -2.23 3.28
CA VAL A 30 22.82 -1.92 3.75
C VAL A 30 23.40 -3.06 4.57
N LYS A 31 22.61 -3.61 5.51
CA LYS A 31 22.98 -4.73 6.39
C LYS A 31 23.36 -5.99 5.60
N ASN A 32 22.58 -6.30 4.56
CA ASN A 32 22.79 -7.47 3.71
C ASN A 32 23.66 -7.20 2.49
N LYS A 33 24.29 -6.01 2.41
CA LYS A 33 25.17 -5.58 1.31
C LYS A 33 24.52 -5.64 -0.08
N VAL A 34 23.21 -5.45 -0.15
CA VAL A 34 22.46 -5.37 -1.41
C VAL A 34 22.47 -3.92 -1.90
N PRO A 35 22.96 -3.63 -3.12
CA PRO A 35 22.93 -2.27 -3.65
C PRO A 35 21.48 -1.79 -3.83
N TYR A 36 21.11 -0.74 -3.09
CA TYR A 36 19.74 -0.23 -3.05
C TYR A 36 19.19 0.14 -4.44
N ASN A 37 20.03 0.69 -5.33
CA ASN A 37 19.63 1.07 -6.69
C ASN A 37 19.10 -0.12 -7.52
N ILE A 38 19.71 -1.30 -7.36
CA ILE A 38 19.32 -2.51 -8.08
C ILE A 38 18.00 -3.04 -7.52
N PHE A 39 17.92 -3.11 -6.19
CA PHE A 39 16.71 -3.55 -5.49
C PHE A 39 15.53 -2.61 -5.78
N GLN A 40 15.73 -1.29 -5.77
CA GLN A 40 14.70 -0.30 -6.05
C GLN A 40 14.15 -0.43 -7.47
N LYS A 41 15.02 -0.70 -8.45
CA LYS A 41 14.58 -0.92 -9.84
C LYS A 41 13.73 -2.19 -9.94
N TRP A 42 14.22 -3.29 -9.38
CA TRP A 42 13.48 -4.55 -9.34
C TRP A 42 12.14 -4.41 -8.59
N TYR A 43 12.12 -3.76 -7.42
CA TYR A 43 10.92 -3.56 -6.61
C TYR A 43 9.84 -2.77 -7.37
N LYS A 44 10.22 -1.74 -8.12
CA LYS A 44 9.31 -0.97 -8.98
C LYS A 44 8.77 -1.82 -10.14
N ASP A 45 9.61 -2.62 -10.76
CA ASP A 45 9.22 -3.48 -11.88
C ASP A 45 8.33 -4.65 -11.42
N THR A 46 8.60 -5.20 -10.23
CA THR A 46 7.81 -6.27 -9.59
C THR A 46 6.48 -5.76 -9.04
N ARG A 47 6.44 -4.60 -8.34
CA ARG A 47 5.18 -3.96 -7.89
C ARG A 47 4.26 -3.54 -9.04
N LYS A 48 4.81 -3.24 -10.23
CA LYS A 48 4.00 -2.97 -11.44
C LYS A 48 3.39 -4.23 -12.04
N LYS A 49 3.98 -5.41 -11.80
CA LYS A 49 3.48 -6.71 -12.28
C LYS A 49 2.57 -7.40 -11.26
N VAL A 50 2.84 -7.23 -9.97
CA VAL A 50 2.02 -7.76 -8.87
C VAL A 50 0.84 -6.84 -8.64
N VAL A 51 -0.29 -7.18 -9.25
CA VAL A 51 -1.60 -6.64 -8.85
C VAL A 51 -1.85 -7.10 -7.42
N GLU A 52 -2.09 -6.15 -6.52
CA GLU A 52 -2.40 -6.43 -5.12
C GLU A 52 -3.77 -7.12 -5.05
N VAL A 53 -3.78 -8.45 -5.06
CA VAL A 53 -4.99 -9.23 -4.79
C VAL A 53 -5.15 -9.23 -3.28
N GLN A 54 -6.01 -8.35 -2.77
CA GLN A 54 -6.53 -8.50 -1.42
C GLN A 54 -7.35 -9.78 -1.38
N VAL A 55 -6.92 -10.74 -0.56
CA VAL A 55 -7.69 -11.92 -0.22
C VAL A 55 -8.27 -11.67 1.16
N ASP A 56 -9.58 -11.53 1.28
CA ASP A 56 -10.27 -11.39 2.56
C ASP A 56 -9.94 -12.59 3.47
N GLY A 57 -9.35 -12.33 4.64
CA GLY A 57 -9.22 -13.32 5.72
C GLY A 57 -7.82 -13.61 6.28
N ALA A 58 -6.75 -12.96 5.83
CA ALA A 58 -5.42 -13.11 6.45
C ALA A 58 -5.15 -12.04 7.53
N PRO A 59 -4.54 -12.38 8.69
CA PRO A 59 -4.24 -11.38 9.72
C PRO A 59 -3.17 -10.41 9.21
N ALA A 60 -3.48 -9.12 9.29
CA ALA A 60 -2.59 -8.05 8.87
C ALA A 60 -1.33 -8.03 9.75
N ILE A 61 -0.16 -8.33 9.17
CA ILE A 61 1.13 -8.02 9.78
C ILE A 61 1.32 -6.51 9.62
N GLY A 62 1.02 -5.79 10.70
CA GLY A 62 1.06 -4.34 10.79
C GLY A 62 2.44 -3.77 10.49
N HIS A 63 2.46 -2.75 9.64
CA HIS A 63 3.63 -1.93 9.38
C HIS A 63 3.41 -0.60 10.10
N GLU A 64 3.94 -0.46 11.32
CA GLU A 64 4.01 0.83 12.02
C GLU A 64 5.46 1.10 12.43
N GLU A 65 6.09 2.03 11.71
CA GLU A 65 7.33 2.66 12.12
C GLU A 65 6.98 3.76 13.13
N LYS A 66 6.89 3.42 14.41
CA LYS A 66 6.62 4.38 15.49
C LYS A 66 7.92 4.79 16.17
N SER A 67 8.33 6.02 15.91
CA SER A 67 9.37 6.69 16.68
C SER A 67 8.83 7.15 18.04
N ARG A 68 9.64 6.87 19.08
CA ARG A 68 9.82 7.58 20.36
C ARG A 68 9.21 6.99 21.64
N ALA A 69 10.11 6.99 22.63
CA ALA A 69 9.96 6.71 24.04
C ALA A 69 8.97 7.65 24.75
N SER A 70 8.22 7.09 25.71
CA SER A 70 8.15 7.54 27.12
C SER A 70 6.99 6.84 27.82
N ASP A 71 7.26 6.33 29.01
CA ASP A 71 6.30 5.87 30.02
C ASP A 71 5.22 6.94 30.30
N GLN A 72 3.94 6.57 30.22
CA GLN A 72 2.82 6.89 31.14
C GLN A 72 1.45 6.52 30.49
N PRO A 73 0.47 5.93 31.22
CA PRO A 73 -0.81 5.54 30.64
C PRO A 73 -1.77 6.73 30.56
N GLN A 74 -2.20 7.07 29.33
CA GLN A 74 -3.23 8.06 29.04
C GLN A 74 -4.40 7.39 28.30
N PRO A 75 -5.64 7.87 28.49
CA PRO A 75 -6.87 7.16 28.19
C PRO A 75 -7.01 6.90 26.69
N VAL A 76 -7.47 5.69 26.37
CA VAL A 76 -7.65 5.16 25.02
C VAL A 76 -8.57 6.10 24.24
N SER A 77 -7.98 6.94 23.42
CA SER A 77 -8.66 7.68 22.37
C SER A 77 -9.05 6.66 21.29
N PRO A 78 -10.26 6.71 20.70
CA PRO A 78 -10.51 5.92 19.52
C PRO A 78 -9.55 6.43 18.44
N SER A 79 -8.54 5.64 18.13
CA SER A 79 -7.64 5.83 16.99
C SER A 79 -8.49 5.78 15.74
N ARG A 80 -9.09 6.91 15.39
CA ARG A 80 -9.56 7.17 14.04
C ARG A 80 -8.29 7.37 13.23
N ASP A 81 -7.86 6.32 12.54
CA ASP A 81 -6.88 6.40 11.46
C ASP A 81 -7.33 7.51 10.51
N ASP A 82 -6.75 8.71 10.68
CA ASP A 82 -7.05 9.92 9.89
C ASP A 82 -6.29 9.89 8.56
N HIS A 83 -6.34 8.73 7.91
CA HIS A 83 -5.81 8.49 6.57
C HIS A 83 -7.01 8.22 5.65
N PRO A 84 -7.80 9.25 5.30
CA PRO A 84 -8.99 9.03 4.48
C PRO A 84 -8.57 8.47 3.12
N VAL A 85 -9.08 7.28 2.81
CA VAL A 85 -8.90 6.63 1.50
C VAL A 85 -9.35 7.60 0.40
N ARG A 86 -8.46 7.87 -0.55
CA ARG A 86 -8.74 8.76 -1.69
C ARG A 86 -8.92 7.95 -2.96
N ILE A 87 -10.17 7.84 -3.40
CA ILE A 87 -10.55 7.03 -4.55
C ILE A 87 -10.50 7.89 -5.82
N TRP A 88 -9.99 7.32 -6.91
CA TRP A 88 -10.06 7.90 -8.25
C TRP A 88 -10.86 6.97 -9.15
N VAL A 89 -11.88 7.52 -9.81
CA VAL A 89 -12.73 6.78 -10.75
C VAL A 89 -12.69 7.43 -12.13
N GLY A 90 -12.64 6.59 -13.17
CA GLY A 90 -12.84 6.96 -14.56
C GLY A 90 -13.86 6.02 -15.20
N ILE A 91 -14.94 6.57 -15.76
CA ILE A 91 -16.02 5.82 -16.42
C ILE A 91 -16.03 6.21 -17.88
N ARG A 92 -15.94 5.23 -18.76
CA ARG A 92 -16.00 5.41 -20.21
C ARG A 92 -17.07 4.49 -20.79
N ILE A 93 -18.02 5.07 -21.52
CA ILE A 93 -19.11 4.35 -22.16
C ILE A 93 -18.83 4.27 -23.67
N SER A 94 -19.34 3.22 -24.32
CA SER A 94 -19.18 2.98 -25.77
C SER A 94 -19.73 4.12 -26.65
N ASN A 95 -20.69 4.90 -26.15
CA ASN A 95 -21.24 6.08 -26.81
C ASN A 95 -20.31 7.31 -26.77
N GLY A 96 -19.09 7.18 -26.21
CA GLY A 96 -18.10 8.25 -26.15
C GLY A 96 -18.18 9.13 -24.90
N LEU A 97 -19.15 8.91 -24.01
CA LEU A 97 -19.20 9.61 -22.72
C LEU A 97 -18.02 9.20 -21.83
N HIS A 98 -17.35 10.17 -21.23
CA HIS A 98 -16.24 9.97 -20.30
C HIS A 98 -16.39 10.86 -19.07
N LEU A 99 -16.36 10.25 -17.88
CA LEU A 99 -16.42 10.92 -16.59
C LEU A 99 -15.17 10.54 -15.78
N SER A 100 -14.51 11.50 -15.15
CA SER A 100 -13.41 11.21 -14.21
C SER A 100 -13.50 12.08 -12.97
N GLN A 101 -13.36 11.46 -11.80
CA GLN A 101 -13.40 12.13 -10.51
C GLN A 101 -12.33 11.58 -9.56
N LYS A 102 -11.53 12.49 -9.01
CA LYS A 102 -10.40 12.21 -8.10
C LYS A 102 -10.76 12.61 -6.68
N ASN A 103 -10.05 12.02 -5.71
CA ASN A 103 -10.18 12.33 -4.29
C ASN A 103 -11.59 12.08 -3.72
N LEU A 104 -12.27 11.05 -4.22
CA LEU A 104 -13.56 10.65 -3.68
C LEU A 104 -13.36 9.91 -2.36
N SER A 105 -14.19 10.23 -1.37
CA SER A 105 -14.42 9.30 -0.26
C SER A 105 -15.29 8.13 -0.75
N TYR A 106 -15.36 7.05 0.04
CA TYR A 106 -16.31 5.97 -0.24
C TYR A 106 -17.76 6.48 -0.34
N GLN A 107 -18.15 7.41 0.54
CA GLN A 107 -19.48 8.01 0.53
C GLN A 107 -19.74 8.84 -0.74
N ASP A 108 -18.73 9.57 -1.23
CA ASP A 108 -18.86 10.35 -2.47
C ASP A 108 -18.93 9.44 -3.69
N LEU A 109 -18.23 8.31 -3.67
CA LEU A 109 -18.33 7.29 -4.71
C LEU A 109 -19.73 6.69 -4.77
N VAL A 110 -20.30 6.28 -3.62
CA VAL A 110 -21.66 5.74 -3.56
C VAL A 110 -22.68 6.72 -4.15
N ARG A 111 -22.64 7.98 -3.70
CA ARG A 111 -23.52 9.04 -4.24
C ARG A 111 -23.34 9.28 -5.73
N MET A 112 -22.10 9.17 -6.23
CA MET A 112 -21.82 9.30 -7.66
C MET A 112 -22.46 8.15 -8.44
N VAL A 113 -22.38 6.92 -7.94
CA VAL A 113 -22.98 5.74 -8.58
C VAL A 113 -24.52 5.84 -8.60
N GLU A 114 -25.14 6.21 -7.47
CA GLU A 114 -26.60 6.41 -7.39
C GLU A 114 -27.12 7.42 -8.44
N LYS A 115 -26.37 8.53 -8.64
CA LYS A 115 -26.71 9.53 -9.66
C LYS A 115 -26.56 9.00 -11.09
N LEU A 116 -25.64 8.07 -11.32
CA LEU A 116 -25.44 7.45 -12.63
C LEU A 116 -26.51 6.39 -12.91
N GLU A 117 -26.94 5.64 -11.91
CA GLU A 117 -28.04 4.67 -12.04
C GLU A 117 -29.35 5.36 -12.46
N GLY A 118 -29.61 6.58 -11.97
CA GLY A 118 -30.77 7.37 -12.41
C GLY A 118 -30.71 7.92 -13.84
N LEU A 119 -29.60 7.73 -14.56
CA LEU A 119 -29.45 8.11 -15.97
C LEU A 119 -29.70 6.94 -16.94
N CYS A 120 -29.89 5.73 -16.42
CA CYS A 120 -30.20 4.51 -17.17
C CYS A 120 -31.72 4.28 -17.30
#